data_AF-A0A975AZ81-F1
#
_entry.id   AF-A0A975AZ81-F1
#
_cell.length_a   1.000
_cell.length_b   1.000
_cell.length_c   1.000
_cell.angle_alpha   90.00
_cell.angle_beta   90.00
_cell.angle_gamma   90.00
#
_symmetry.space_group_name_H-M   'P 1'
#
loop_
_entity.id
_entity.type
_entity.pdbx_description
1 polymer ?
#
loop_
_entity_poly.entity_id
_entity_poly.type
_entity_poly.pdbx_seq_one_letter_code
_entity_poly.pdbx_strand_id
1 'polypeptide(L)' 'MRDYEDLPRELKSKIEEICELDPYGLSPKTLYKNIYTSSGSYVKLAEIFEVMPSLVKAIKEC' A
#
# COMPACT_ATOMS: atom_id res chain seq x y z
N MET A 1 1.16 -1.60 -14.88
CA MET A 1 1.18 -1.17 -13.47
C MET A 1 0.68 0.25 -13.46
N ARG A 2 -0.41 0.57 -12.76
CA ARG A 2 -0.80 1.98 -12.58
C ARG A 2 0.26 2.66 -11.74
N ASP A 3 0.59 3.90 -12.06
CA ASP A 3 1.48 4.67 -11.20
C ASP A 3 0.74 5.09 -9.93
N TYR A 4 1.50 5.34 -8.86
CA TYR A 4 0.93 5.85 -7.60
C TYR A 4 0.10 7.14 -7.83
N GLU A 5 0.54 7.96 -8.79
CA GLU A 5 -0.12 9.21 -9.16
C GLU A 5 -1.52 9.00 -9.77
N ASP A 6 -1.78 7.83 -10.35
CA ASP A 6 -3.07 7.48 -10.98
C ASP A 6 -4.07 6.88 -9.99
N LEU A 7 -3.67 6.65 -8.74
CA LEU A 7 -4.56 6.04 -7.75
C LEU A 7 -5.70 7.00 -7.39
N PRO A 8 -6.88 6.47 -7.00
CA PRO A 8 -7.93 7.27 -6.40
C PRO A 8 -7.39 8.05 -5.18
N ARG A 9 -7.83 9.30 -5.02
CA ARG A 9 -7.39 10.17 -3.91
C ARG A 9 -7.56 9.51 -2.55
N GLU A 10 -8.69 8.83 -2.33
CA GLU A 10 -8.96 8.10 -1.08
C GLU A 10 -7.95 6.98 -0.80
N LEU A 11 -7.48 6.30 -1.84
CA LEU A 11 -6.47 5.25 -1.70
C LEU A 11 -5.10 5.85 -1.40
N LYS A 12 -4.74 6.96 -2.04
CA LYS A 12 -3.50 7.69 -1.72
C LYS A 12 -3.48 8.16 -0.27
N SER A 13 -4.56 8.80 0.19
CA SER A 13 -4.65 9.29 1.57
C SER A 13 -4.47 8.18 2.61
N LYS A 14 -5.03 6.98 2.38
CA LYS A 14 -4.81 5.83 3.28
C LYS A 14 -3.36 5.35 3.31
N ILE A 15 -2.67 5.37 2.17
CA ILE A 15 -1.26 4.98 2.09
C ILE A 15 -0.40 6.05 2.78
N GLU A 16 -0.73 7.33 2.59
CA GLU A 16 -0.06 8.47 3.23
C GLU A 16 -0.20 8.43 4.76
N GLU A 17 -1.40 8.22 5.29
CA GLU A 17 -1.64 8.10 6.74
C GLU A 17 -0.78 7.01 7.39
N ILE A 18 -0.61 5.86 6.71
CA ILE A 18 0.25 4.78 7.21
C ILE A 18 1.71 5.20 7.23
N CYS A 19 2.17 5.86 6.16
CA CYS A 19 3.54 6.33 6.04
C CYS A 19 3.87 7.49 6.98
N GLU A 20 2.91 8.35 7.32
CA GLU A 20 3.10 9.42 8.31
C GLU A 20 3.34 8.87 9.73
N LEU A 21 2.78 7.70 10.03
CA LEU A 21 2.96 7.00 11.31
C LEU A 21 4.20 6.11 11.33
N ASP A 22 4.87 5.90 10.19
CA ASP A 22 6.05 5.05 10.09
C ASP A 22 7.30 5.76 10.64
N PRO A 23 7.96 5.21 11.69
CA PRO A 23 9.11 5.85 12.31
C PRO A 23 10.38 5.80 11.44
N TYR A 24 10.37 5.07 10.32
CA TYR A 24 11.50 4.88 9.42
C TYR A 24 11.40 5.73 8.14
N GLY A 25 10.35 6.54 7.99
CA GLY A 25 10.17 7.42 6.84
C GLY A 25 9.85 6.66 5.54
N LEU A 26 9.11 5.56 5.63
CA LEU A 26 8.64 4.80 4.47
C LEU A 26 7.86 5.71 3.52
N SER A 27 8.28 5.79 2.25
CA SER A 27 7.57 6.62 1.29
C SER A 27 6.26 5.93 0.82
N PRO A 28 5.15 6.68 0.64
CA PRO A 28 3.89 6.14 0.12
C PRO A 28 4.05 5.42 -1.23
N LYS A 29 4.89 5.97 -2.11
CA LYS A 29 5.22 5.38 -3.42
C LYS A 29 5.93 4.04 -3.28
N THR A 30 6.84 3.92 -2.32
CA THR A 30 7.57 2.68 -2.03
C THR A 30 6.62 1.63 -1.48
N LEU A 31 5.78 1.98 -0.50
CA LEU A 31 4.80 1.07 0.09
C LEU A 31 3.84 0.54 -0.99
N TYR A 32 3.26 1.44 -1.79
CA TYR A 32 2.41 1.07 -2.92
C TYR A 32 3.11 0.09 -3.87
N LYS A 33 4.33 0.44 -4.33
CA LYS A 33 5.08 -0.38 -5.28
C LYS A 33 5.39 -1.75 -4.71
N ASN A 34 5.79 -1.83 -3.45
CA ASN A 34 6.13 -3.08 -2.79
C ASN A 34 4.90 -3.98 -2.66
N ILE A 35 3.76 -3.44 -2.20
CA ILE A 35 2.50 -4.19 -2.12
C ILE A 35 2.08 -4.66 -3.51
N TYR A 36 2.04 -3.76 -4.49
CA TYR A 36 1.57 -4.07 -5.84
C TYR A 36 2.42 -5.10 -6.56
N THR A 37 3.74 -5.11 -6.36
CA THR A 37 4.66 -6.04 -7.05
C THR A 37 4.85 -7.37 -6.31
N SER A 38 4.62 -7.41 -5.00
CA SER A 38 4.77 -8.64 -4.20
C SER A 38 3.72 -9.70 -4.53
N SER A 39 4.08 -10.97 -4.56
CA SER A 39 3.15 -12.08 -4.74
C SER A 39 2.75 -12.72 -3.40
N GLY A 40 1.53 -13.25 -3.32
CA GLY A 40 1.03 -13.89 -2.10
C GLY A 40 -0.44 -13.58 -1.81
N SER A 41 -0.96 -14.13 -0.72
CA SER A 41 -2.31 -13.82 -0.25
C SER A 41 -2.37 -12.42 0.37
N TYR A 42 -3.53 -11.77 0.29
CA TYR A 42 -3.71 -10.44 0.85
C TYR A 42 -3.42 -10.37 2.36
N VAL A 43 -3.74 -11.43 3.10
CA VAL A 43 -3.47 -11.54 4.53
C VAL A 43 -1.96 -11.55 4.82
N LYS A 44 -1.19 -12.37 4.10
CA LYS A 44 0.27 -12.43 4.30
C LYS A 44 0.96 -11.13 3.94
N LEU A 45 0.56 -10.49 2.85
CA LEU A 45 1.12 -9.20 2.46
C LEU A 45 0.76 -8.12 3.48
N ALA A 46 -0.45 -8.14 4.02
CA ALA A 46 -0.87 -7.23 5.09
C ALA A 46 -0.01 -7.39 6.36
N GLU A 47 0.29 -8.62 6.75
CA GLU A 47 1.20 -8.91 7.88
C GLU A 47 2.63 -8.40 7.60
N ILE A 48 3.17 -8.66 6.41
CA ILE A 48 4.54 -8.26 6.02
C ILE A 48 4.71 -6.74 6.00
N PHE A 49 3.71 -6.03 5.48
CA PHE A 49 3.76 -4.58 5.34
C PHE A 49 3.10 -3.83 6.50
N GLU A 50 2.64 -4.54 7.53
CA GLU A 50 1.96 -3.98 8.70
C GLU A 50 0.75 -3.09 8.33
N VAL A 51 -0.02 -3.51 7.32
CA VAL A 51 -1.20 -2.80 6.82
C VAL A 51 -2.47 -3.65 6.90
N MET A 52 -3.64 -3.05 6.68
CA MET A 52 -4.89 -3.81 6.61
C MET A 52 -4.98 -4.66 5.32
N PRO A 53 -5.50 -5.90 5.37
CA PRO A 53 -5.74 -6.72 4.17
C PRO A 53 -6.65 -6.06 3.13
N SER A 54 -7.59 -5.22 3.58
CA SER A 54 -8.45 -4.43 2.70
C SER A 54 -7.68 -3.41 1.86
N LEU A 55 -6.62 -2.82 2.41
CA LEU A 55 -5.74 -1.90 1.68
C LEU A 55 -4.93 -2.67 0.62
N VAL A 56 -4.38 -3.82 0.97
CA VAL A 56 -3.67 -4.69 0.02
C VAL A 56 -4.57 -5.07 -1.15
N LYS A 57 -5.80 -5.50 -0.86
CA LYS A 57 -6.80 -5.82 -1.87
C LYS A 57 -7.09 -4.62 -2.77
N ALA A 58 -7.33 -3.45 -2.18
CA ALA A 58 -7.60 -2.21 -2.92
C ALA A 58 -6.43 -1.83 -3.84
N ILE A 59 -5.18 -1.98 -3.39
CA ILE A 59 -3.98 -1.72 -4.20
C ILE A 59 -3.86 -2.73 -5.36
N LYS A 60 -4.15 -4.00 -5.10
CA LYS A 60 -4.01 -5.10 -6.08
C LYS A 60 -5.07 -5.13 -7.16
N GLU A 61 -6.29 -4.72 -6.80
CA GLU A 61 -7.45 -4.71 -7.68
C GLU A 61 -7.71 -3.33 -8.31
N CYS A 62 -6.83 -2.34 -8.05
CA CYS A 62 -6.98 -0.98 -8.54
C CYS A 62 -6.86 -0.88 -10.06
#